data_AF-A0AAI8YII5-F1
#
_entry.id   AF-A0AAI8YII5-F1
#
_cell.length_a   1.000
_cell.length_b   1.000
_cell.length_c   1.000
_cell.angle_alpha   90.00
_cell.angle_beta   90.00
_cell.angle_gamma   90.00
#
_symmetry.space_group_name_H-M   'P 1'
#
loop_
_entity.id
_entity.type
_entity.pdbx_description
1 polymer ?
#
loop_
_entity_poly.entity_id
_entity_poly.type
_entity_poly.pdbx_seq_one_letter_code
_entity_poly.pdbx_strand_id
1 'polypeptide(L)'
;MQLTSLAAPALLAQNAAAQFNMLRFACSQLVVDRIDPLVNPGMQYTPHLHQFAGGNSLNLTMDPATHDLAASSCTSCSFKEDKSNYWTAVMFYKSTNGTYKRVPQVGNGGPQGQLINNGGLDVYYIPSGTVTAFKKVIKHLEEHLGALFDLMQGFRMLAGSATQTDPNKVTKTNICHRCWTSTSEDNFIGGAPCTDSDTVDIPTDKTCKMIRQTIIFPTCWDGTNLDSPDHQSHVAYSAGSGANGGGACPSTHPVKLPQIMYELMWNVTEFTNDATFPTDGSNPYVYSMNMGGSAAHGDYLFGWGGDTLQKAMDNSCNLNTDCAAAGIHAQAPAEYNACTIEQQAPEDVDGWLAALPMGEMAIKA
;
A
#
# COMPACT_ATOMS: atom_id res chain seq x y z
N MET A 1 25.82 44.37 -22.19
CA MET A 1 25.58 42.96 -22.58
C MET A 1 25.13 42.22 -21.33
N GLN A 2 23.83 41.97 -21.21
CA GLN A 2 23.27 41.10 -20.18
C GLN A 2 23.50 39.64 -20.62
N LEU A 3 24.21 38.88 -19.80
CA LEU A 3 24.27 37.43 -19.90
C LEU A 3 23.12 36.86 -19.08
N THR A 4 22.04 36.46 -19.76
CA THR A 4 20.94 35.71 -19.19
C THR A 4 21.38 34.27 -18.93
N SER A 5 21.37 33.86 -17.66
CA SER A 5 21.65 32.48 -17.24
C SER A 5 20.46 31.58 -17.58
N LEU A 6 20.59 30.77 -18.62
CA LEU A 6 19.72 29.63 -18.90
C LEU A 6 20.16 28.44 -18.04
N ALA A 7 19.66 28.36 -16.81
CA ALA A 7 19.80 27.19 -15.94
C ALA A 7 18.45 26.86 -15.29
N ALA A 8 17.45 26.55 -16.13
CA ALA A 8 16.14 26.11 -15.69
C ALA A 8 15.42 25.03 -16.55
N PRO A 9 16.06 24.17 -17.39
CA PRO A 9 15.33 23.03 -17.99
C PRO A 9 15.37 21.73 -17.17
N ALA A 10 16.36 21.53 -16.30
CA ALA A 10 16.63 20.19 -15.74
C ALA A 10 15.64 19.74 -14.64
N LEU A 11 15.13 20.67 -13.82
CA LEU A 11 14.19 20.32 -12.74
C LEU A 11 12.74 20.10 -13.23
N LEU A 12 12.36 20.64 -14.39
CA LEU A 12 11.03 20.40 -14.97
C LEU A 12 10.94 19.06 -15.71
N ALA A 13 12.05 18.56 -16.26
CA ALA A 13 12.08 17.28 -16.97
C ALA A 13 11.88 16.06 -16.05
N GLN A 14 12.38 16.11 -14.81
CA GLN A 14 12.24 15.00 -13.85
C GLN A 14 10.80 14.84 -13.34
N ASN A 15 10.06 15.94 -13.18
CA ASN A 15 8.66 15.90 -12.74
C ASN A 15 7.70 15.47 -13.87
N ALA A 16 8.01 15.76 -15.13
CA ALA A 16 7.20 15.33 -16.26
C ALA A 16 7.44 13.84 -16.61
N ALA A 17 8.67 13.33 -16.49
CA ALA A 17 8.99 11.95 -16.85
C ALA A 17 8.29 10.90 -15.96
N ALA A 18 8.01 11.22 -14.69
CA ALA A 18 7.30 10.32 -13.78
C ALA A 18 5.81 10.11 -14.15
N GLN A 19 5.20 11.03 -14.93
CA GLN A 19 3.78 10.94 -15.30
C GLN A 19 3.50 10.06 -16.54
N PHE A 20 4.54 9.65 -17.28
CA PHE A 20 4.37 8.93 -18.55
C PHE A 20 4.74 7.45 -18.50
N ASN A 21 5.39 6.98 -17.44
CA ASN A 21 5.92 5.60 -17.33
C ASN A 21 5.63 4.99 -15.95
N MET A 22 4.43 5.18 -15.41
CA MET A 22 4.07 4.73 -14.06
C MET A 22 2.81 3.88 -14.11
N LEU A 23 2.86 2.66 -13.57
CA LEU A 23 1.63 1.92 -13.32
C LEU A 23 0.92 2.58 -12.15
N ARG A 24 -0.36 2.89 -12.33
CA ARG A 24 -1.30 3.34 -11.30
C ARG A 24 -2.57 2.54 -11.53
N PHE A 25 -2.96 1.71 -10.58
CA PHE A 25 -4.08 0.81 -10.78
C PHE A 25 -4.83 0.53 -9.47
N ALA A 26 -6.10 0.17 -9.62
CA ALA A 26 -7.01 -0.06 -8.51
C ALA A 26 -6.81 -1.47 -7.95
N CYS A 27 -6.84 -1.60 -6.62
CA CYS A 27 -6.94 -2.86 -5.91
C CYS A 27 -8.05 -2.80 -4.86
N SER A 28 -9.13 -3.53 -5.08
CA SER A 28 -10.28 -3.59 -4.18
C SER A 28 -9.99 -4.38 -2.92
N GLN A 29 -10.84 -4.20 -1.91
CA GLN A 29 -10.75 -4.94 -0.66
C GLN A 29 -10.95 -6.44 -0.94
N LEU A 30 -9.88 -7.23 -0.78
CA LEU A 30 -9.92 -8.68 -0.83
C LEU A 30 -10.59 -9.22 0.43
N VAL A 31 -10.16 -8.75 1.60
CA VAL A 31 -10.71 -9.06 2.93
C VAL A 31 -10.23 -8.04 3.96
N VAL A 32 -11.01 -7.81 5.02
CA VAL A 32 -10.53 -7.15 6.24
C VAL A 32 -10.42 -8.23 7.31
N ASP A 33 -9.22 -8.49 7.81
CA ASP A 33 -8.95 -9.67 8.62
C ASP A 33 -7.85 -9.41 9.65
N ARG A 34 -7.89 -10.13 10.76
CA ARG A 34 -6.93 -9.99 11.86
C ARG A 34 -5.85 -11.05 11.75
N ILE A 35 -5.16 -10.99 10.62
CA ILE A 35 -4.03 -11.84 10.26
C ILE A 35 -2.88 -10.94 9.78
N ASP A 36 -1.67 -11.45 9.83
CA ASP A 36 -0.47 -10.76 9.33
C ASP A 36 0.56 -11.83 8.96
N PRO A 37 0.50 -12.37 7.74
CA PRO A 37 1.38 -13.46 7.37
C PRO A 37 2.83 -13.02 7.14
N LEU A 38 3.12 -11.71 7.15
CA LEU A 38 4.49 -11.20 7.08
C LEU A 38 5.12 -11.19 8.48
N VAL A 39 4.49 -10.50 9.44
CA VAL A 39 5.06 -10.27 10.77
C VAL A 39 4.65 -11.34 11.79
N ASN A 40 3.46 -11.94 11.64
CA ASN A 40 2.93 -12.97 12.54
C ASN A 40 2.44 -14.21 11.77
N PRO A 41 3.33 -14.87 11.00
CA PRO A 41 2.95 -16.01 10.15
C PRO A 41 2.32 -17.15 10.97
N GLY A 42 1.16 -17.61 10.51
CA GLY A 42 0.40 -18.71 11.10
C GLY A 42 -0.50 -18.30 12.27
N MET A 43 -0.49 -17.03 12.67
CA MET A 43 -1.32 -16.53 13.76
C MET A 43 -2.69 -16.07 13.25
N GLN A 44 -3.76 -16.69 13.77
CA GLN A 44 -5.09 -16.08 13.77
C GLN A 44 -5.18 -15.06 14.90
N TYR A 45 -5.90 -13.98 14.66
CA TYR A 45 -6.13 -12.92 15.64
C TYR A 45 -4.82 -12.24 16.08
N THR A 46 -4.08 -11.72 15.10
CA THR A 46 -2.87 -10.92 15.31
C THR A 46 -3.14 -9.65 16.12
N PRO A 47 -2.11 -8.94 16.60
CA PRO A 47 -2.28 -7.81 17.53
C PRO A 47 -3.16 -6.66 17.02
N HIS A 48 -3.42 -6.56 15.71
CA HIS A 48 -4.30 -5.56 15.12
C HIS A 48 -4.84 -6.00 13.75
N LEU A 49 -5.88 -5.29 13.30
CA LEU A 49 -6.64 -5.59 12.09
C LEU A 49 -6.02 -4.98 10.83
N HIS A 50 -5.98 -5.75 9.74
CA HIS A 50 -5.50 -5.30 8.44
C HIS A 50 -6.61 -5.34 7.39
N GLN A 51 -6.44 -4.52 6.36
CA GLN A 51 -7.22 -4.59 5.13
C GLN A 51 -6.30 -5.04 3.99
N PHE A 52 -6.68 -6.13 3.33
CA PHE A 52 -5.88 -6.78 2.30
C PHE A 52 -6.45 -6.50 0.91
N ALA A 53 -5.54 -6.45 -0.06
CA ALA A 53 -5.85 -6.50 -1.48
C ALA A 53 -4.87 -7.42 -2.22
N GLY A 54 -5.21 -7.78 -3.46
CA GLY A 54 -4.39 -8.58 -4.35
C GLY A 54 -4.89 -10.00 -4.56
N GLY A 55 -3.96 -10.96 -4.70
CA GLY A 55 -4.26 -12.37 -5.01
C GLY A 55 -5.04 -13.10 -3.92
N ASN A 56 -5.99 -13.96 -4.32
CA ASN A 56 -6.84 -14.71 -3.39
C ASN A 56 -6.20 -15.99 -2.80
N SER A 57 -4.93 -16.28 -3.09
CA SER A 57 -4.19 -17.35 -2.40
C SER A 57 -3.70 -16.94 -1.01
N LEU A 58 -3.96 -15.70 -0.58
CA LEU A 58 -3.66 -15.17 0.75
C LEU A 58 -4.06 -16.17 1.83
N ASN A 59 -3.10 -16.58 2.65
CA ASN A 59 -3.34 -17.44 3.80
C ASN A 59 -2.58 -16.96 5.05
N LEU A 60 -2.91 -17.53 6.21
CA LEU A 60 -2.30 -17.18 7.50
C LEU A 60 -0.77 -17.23 7.55
N THR A 61 -0.16 -18.15 6.80
CA THR A 61 1.29 -18.43 6.93
C THR A 61 2.14 -17.74 5.89
N MET A 62 1.66 -17.67 4.64
CA MET A 62 2.42 -17.27 3.45
C MET A 62 3.89 -17.69 3.56
N ASP A 63 4.18 -18.99 3.75
CA ASP A 63 5.54 -19.46 3.97
C ASP A 63 6.45 -19.10 2.77
N PRO A 64 7.55 -18.33 2.96
CA PRO A 64 8.47 -17.95 1.90
C PRO A 64 9.21 -19.11 1.25
N ALA A 65 9.13 -20.32 1.77
CA ALA A 65 9.71 -21.49 1.15
C ALA A 65 8.73 -22.19 0.20
N THR A 66 7.43 -22.14 0.47
CA THR A 66 6.47 -23.09 -0.10
C THR A 66 5.21 -22.45 -0.67
N HIS A 67 4.87 -21.22 -0.27
CA HIS A 67 3.65 -20.58 -0.73
C HIS A 67 3.84 -19.86 -2.07
N ASP A 68 3.05 -20.27 -3.07
CA ASP A 68 3.00 -19.59 -4.36
C ASP A 68 1.78 -18.65 -4.48
N LEU A 69 2.05 -17.35 -4.57
CA LEU A 69 1.04 -16.34 -4.90
C LEU A 69 0.38 -16.55 -6.26
N ALA A 70 1.08 -17.16 -7.22
CA ALA A 70 0.54 -17.50 -8.53
C ALA A 70 -0.54 -18.60 -8.47
N ALA A 71 -0.72 -19.27 -7.32
CA ALA A 71 -1.85 -20.16 -7.09
C ALA A 71 -3.19 -19.40 -6.99
N SER A 72 -3.15 -18.06 -6.90
CA SER A 72 -4.34 -17.21 -6.91
C SER A 72 -5.13 -17.36 -8.20
N SER A 73 -6.38 -17.80 -8.08
CA SER A 73 -7.32 -17.92 -9.20
C SER A 73 -7.90 -16.58 -9.64
N CYS A 74 -7.93 -15.59 -8.74
CA CYS A 74 -8.28 -14.19 -9.03
C CYS A 74 -7.36 -13.23 -8.28
N THR A 75 -7.42 -11.95 -8.63
CA THR A 75 -6.78 -10.86 -7.89
C THR A 75 -7.79 -9.72 -7.75
N SER A 76 -7.82 -9.06 -6.59
CA SER A 76 -8.64 -7.86 -6.39
C SER A 76 -8.04 -6.60 -7.03
N CYS A 77 -6.87 -6.72 -7.65
CA CYS A 77 -6.22 -5.67 -8.44
C CYS A 77 -6.66 -5.67 -9.91
N SER A 78 -6.60 -4.53 -10.58
CA SER A 78 -7.07 -4.40 -11.96
C SER A 78 -6.16 -5.06 -13.01
N PHE A 79 -4.88 -5.30 -12.73
CA PHE A 79 -4.02 -6.08 -13.63
C PHE A 79 -4.11 -7.58 -13.33
N LYS A 80 -4.44 -8.40 -14.33
CA LYS A 80 -4.64 -9.85 -14.17
C LYS A 80 -3.38 -10.58 -13.71
N GLU A 81 -2.24 -10.12 -14.19
CA GLU A 81 -0.91 -10.69 -13.97
C GLU A 81 -0.34 -10.37 -12.59
N ASP A 82 -0.95 -9.42 -11.86
CA ASP A 82 -0.55 -9.06 -10.52
C ASP A 82 -1.27 -9.90 -9.46
N LYS A 83 -0.58 -10.92 -8.96
CA LYS A 83 -1.05 -11.74 -7.82
C LYS A 83 -0.35 -11.36 -6.51
N SER A 84 0.29 -10.20 -6.45
CA SER A 84 0.89 -9.70 -5.21
C SER A 84 -0.18 -9.55 -4.13
N ASN A 85 0.25 -9.49 -2.87
CA ASN A 85 -0.62 -9.05 -1.77
C ASN A 85 -0.11 -7.73 -1.20
N TYR A 86 -1.06 -6.86 -0.90
CA TYR A 86 -0.86 -5.51 -0.38
C TYR A 86 -1.77 -5.34 0.83
N TRP A 87 -1.26 -4.87 1.95
CA TRP A 87 -2.13 -4.55 3.08
C TRP A 87 -1.60 -3.41 3.94
N THR A 88 -2.52 -2.83 4.71
CA THR A 88 -2.27 -1.77 5.68
C THR A 88 -3.15 -1.98 6.90
N ALA A 89 -2.81 -1.30 8.00
CA ALA A 89 -3.72 -1.19 9.14
C ALA A 89 -5.03 -0.49 8.75
N VAL A 90 -6.11 -0.83 9.48
CA VAL A 90 -7.45 -0.28 9.30
C VAL A 90 -7.64 0.98 10.13
N MET A 91 -8.21 2.04 9.56
CA MET A 91 -8.57 3.25 10.30
C MET A 91 -9.94 3.12 10.99
N PHE A 92 -10.03 3.61 12.22
CA PHE A 92 -11.23 3.69 13.03
C PHE A 92 -11.46 5.14 13.50
N TYR A 93 -12.73 5.53 13.56
CA TYR A 93 -13.20 6.68 14.31
C TYR A 93 -13.50 6.26 15.74
N LYS A 94 -12.95 6.99 16.71
CA LYS A 94 -13.17 6.86 18.14
C LYS A 94 -14.12 7.96 18.61
N SER A 95 -15.32 7.55 19.01
CA SER A 95 -16.33 8.43 19.58
C SER A 95 -15.97 8.84 21.01
N THR A 96 -16.42 10.02 21.44
CA THR A 96 -16.26 10.47 22.85
C THR A 96 -16.97 9.57 23.87
N ASN A 97 -17.91 8.72 23.44
CA ASN A 97 -18.53 7.72 24.32
C ASN A 97 -17.64 6.46 24.53
N GLY A 98 -16.47 6.39 23.90
CA GLY A 98 -15.51 5.29 24.00
C GLY A 98 -15.70 4.17 22.96
N THR A 99 -16.71 4.27 22.09
CA THR A 99 -16.94 3.30 21.00
C THR A 99 -16.14 3.65 19.74
N TYR A 100 -15.97 2.65 18.89
CA TYR A 100 -15.17 2.74 17.68
C TYR A 100 -16.00 2.35 16.46
N LYS A 101 -15.78 2.99 15.32
CA LYS A 101 -16.39 2.59 14.05
C LYS A 101 -15.34 2.60 12.95
N ARG A 102 -15.29 1.52 12.17
CA ARG A 102 -14.36 1.42 11.04
C ARG A 102 -14.64 2.55 10.04
N VAL A 103 -13.60 3.24 9.61
CA VAL A 103 -13.70 4.27 8.57
C VAL A 103 -13.69 3.55 7.21
N PRO A 104 -14.70 3.75 6.36
CA PRO A 104 -14.75 3.08 5.07
C PRO A 104 -13.70 3.64 4.10
N GLN A 105 -13.13 2.76 3.29
CA GLN A 105 -12.30 3.13 2.15
C GLN A 105 -13.17 3.30 0.92
N VAL A 106 -12.84 4.27 0.07
CA VAL A 106 -13.54 4.52 -1.20
C VAL A 106 -12.57 4.40 -2.36
N GLY A 107 -13.12 4.56 -3.56
CA GLY A 107 -12.34 4.67 -4.79
C GLY A 107 -11.26 5.74 -4.71
N ASN A 108 -10.40 5.76 -5.71
CA ASN A 108 -9.49 6.87 -5.88
C ASN A 108 -9.52 7.38 -7.32
N GLY A 109 -9.35 8.68 -7.46
CA GLY A 109 -9.48 9.39 -8.71
C GLY A 109 -8.50 10.55 -8.76
N GLY A 110 -8.70 11.45 -9.70
CA GLY A 110 -7.79 12.58 -9.91
C GLY A 110 -7.51 12.80 -11.39
N PRO A 111 -6.48 13.60 -11.71
CA PRO A 111 -6.25 14.05 -13.09
C PRO A 111 -5.92 12.91 -14.06
N GLN A 112 -5.52 11.74 -13.58
CA GLN A 112 -5.25 10.54 -14.37
C GLN A 112 -6.49 9.64 -14.56
N GLY A 113 -7.67 10.08 -14.13
CA GLY A 113 -8.93 9.34 -14.26
C GLY A 113 -9.33 8.61 -12.98
N GLN A 114 -10.61 8.22 -12.94
CA GLN A 114 -11.22 7.51 -11.83
C GLN A 114 -10.91 6.00 -11.90
N LEU A 115 -10.60 5.42 -10.74
CA LEU A 115 -10.49 3.98 -10.54
C LEU A 115 -11.69 3.50 -9.72
N ILE A 116 -12.28 2.36 -10.13
CA ILE A 116 -13.59 1.90 -9.61
C ILE A 116 -13.38 0.69 -8.70
N ASN A 117 -12.90 0.91 -7.48
CA ASN A 117 -12.66 -0.12 -6.49
C ASN A 117 -13.73 -0.15 -5.38
N ASN A 118 -14.00 -1.34 -4.85
CA ASN A 118 -14.84 -1.54 -3.68
C ASN A 118 -13.96 -1.58 -2.43
N GLY A 119 -13.75 -0.42 -1.80
CA GLY A 119 -12.74 -0.26 -0.74
C GLY A 119 -11.32 -0.54 -1.26
N GLY A 120 -10.39 -0.90 -0.38
CA GLY A 120 -9.01 -1.19 -0.79
C GLY A 120 -8.18 0.08 -1.06
N LEU A 121 -7.28 -0.01 -2.04
CA LEU A 121 -6.25 1.01 -2.28
C LEU A 121 -5.89 1.12 -3.77
N ASP A 122 -5.29 2.25 -4.13
CA ASP A 122 -4.53 2.34 -5.36
C ASP A 122 -3.08 1.92 -5.11
N VAL A 123 -2.54 1.14 -6.04
CA VAL A 123 -1.14 0.73 -6.05
C VAL A 123 -0.44 1.38 -7.23
N TYR A 124 0.77 1.86 -6.96
CA TYR A 124 1.63 2.47 -7.93
C TYR A 124 2.95 1.71 -8.04
N TYR A 125 3.47 1.58 -9.27
CA TYR A 125 4.86 1.20 -9.53
C TYR A 125 5.49 2.30 -10.36
N ILE A 126 6.39 3.07 -9.74
CA ILE A 126 7.00 4.26 -10.32
C ILE A 126 8.49 3.99 -10.58
N PRO A 127 8.94 3.79 -11.83
CA PRO A 127 10.35 3.68 -12.16
C PRO A 127 11.03 5.06 -12.18
N SER A 128 12.33 5.08 -11.89
CA SER A 128 13.18 6.27 -12.07
C SER A 128 14.50 5.85 -12.69
N GLY A 129 14.63 6.10 -13.99
CA GLY A 129 15.69 5.50 -14.81
C GLY A 129 15.47 3.99 -14.98
N THR A 130 16.56 3.25 -15.19
CA THR A 130 16.51 1.78 -15.24
C THR A 130 16.31 1.21 -13.85
N VAL A 131 15.30 0.37 -13.69
CA VAL A 131 14.97 -0.33 -12.45
C VAL A 131 15.00 -1.84 -12.67
N THR A 132 15.28 -2.58 -11.60
CA THR A 132 15.12 -4.03 -11.53
C THR A 132 13.83 -4.32 -10.78
N ALA A 133 12.88 -4.99 -11.42
CA ALA A 133 11.66 -5.45 -10.77
C ALA A 133 12.00 -6.45 -9.64
N PHE A 134 11.05 -6.57 -8.72
CA PHE A 134 11.13 -7.52 -7.61
C PHE A 134 11.31 -8.96 -8.13
N LYS A 135 11.98 -9.79 -7.35
CA LYS A 135 12.34 -11.15 -7.76
C LYS A 135 11.55 -12.20 -7.03
N LYS A 136 11.30 -13.31 -7.73
CA LYS A 136 10.91 -14.60 -7.15
C LYS A 136 11.96 -15.62 -7.56
N VAL A 137 12.40 -16.46 -6.63
CA VAL A 137 13.34 -17.56 -6.88
C VAL A 137 12.58 -18.87 -6.73
N ILE A 138 12.58 -19.67 -7.79
CA ILE A 138 12.09 -21.05 -7.77
C ILE A 138 13.33 -21.95 -7.85
N LYS A 139 13.62 -22.69 -6.79
CA LYS A 139 14.64 -23.75 -6.81
C LYS A 139 13.95 -25.10 -6.88
N HIS A 140 14.16 -25.82 -7.97
CA HIS A 140 13.80 -27.22 -8.08
C HIS A 140 14.78 -28.03 -7.23
N LEU A 141 14.32 -28.55 -6.09
CA LEU A 141 15.11 -29.44 -5.25
C LEU A 141 14.70 -30.88 -5.56
N GLU A 142 15.63 -31.65 -6.12
CA GLU A 142 15.50 -33.10 -6.21
C GLU A 142 15.95 -33.71 -4.88
N GLU A 143 15.02 -34.28 -4.10
CA GLU A 143 15.40 -35.15 -2.99
C GLU A 143 15.79 -36.54 -3.50
N HIS A 144 16.73 -37.18 -2.80
CA HIS A 144 17.15 -38.58 -3.02
C HIS A 144 16.03 -39.63 -2.83
N LEU A 145 14.80 -39.21 -2.53
CA LEU A 145 13.62 -40.06 -2.32
C LEU A 145 12.51 -39.87 -3.37
N GLY A 146 12.76 -39.10 -4.44
CA GLY A 146 11.88 -39.07 -5.62
C GLY A 146 10.68 -38.11 -5.53
N ALA A 147 10.63 -37.24 -4.52
CA ALA A 147 9.73 -36.10 -4.50
C ALA A 147 10.47 -34.85 -5.00
N LEU A 148 9.95 -34.23 -6.06
CA LEU A 148 10.32 -32.88 -6.48
C LEU A 148 9.48 -31.91 -5.66
N PHE A 149 10.12 -30.97 -4.96
CA PHE A 149 9.42 -29.81 -4.41
C PHE A 149 10.13 -28.53 -4.85
N ASP A 150 9.32 -27.53 -5.17
CA ASP A 150 9.77 -26.22 -5.59
C ASP A 150 9.90 -25.33 -4.35
N LEU A 151 11.13 -24.92 -4.02
CA LEU A 151 11.37 -23.89 -3.04
C LEU A 151 11.11 -22.53 -3.70
N MET A 152 10.05 -21.85 -3.29
CA MET A 152 9.60 -20.59 -3.89
C MET A 152 9.80 -19.42 -2.94
N GLN A 153 10.92 -18.71 -3.06
CA GLN A 153 11.16 -17.48 -2.29
C GLN A 153 10.68 -16.26 -3.09
N GLY A 154 9.70 -15.54 -2.56
CA GLY A 154 9.20 -14.29 -3.11
C GLY A 154 9.74 -13.07 -2.35
N PHE A 155 9.94 -11.96 -3.06
CA PHE A 155 10.32 -10.69 -2.45
C PHE A 155 9.25 -10.17 -1.49
N ARG A 156 9.66 -9.65 -0.32
CA ARG A 156 8.78 -9.09 0.71
C ARG A 156 9.35 -7.81 1.26
N MET A 157 8.50 -6.88 1.66
CA MET A 157 8.97 -5.72 2.39
C MET A 157 7.87 -5.10 3.24
N LEU A 158 8.29 -4.42 4.30
CA LEU A 158 7.45 -3.61 5.17
C LEU A 158 7.92 -2.16 5.09
N ALA A 159 6.99 -1.22 5.01
CA ALA A 159 7.26 0.20 5.11
C ALA A 159 6.51 0.80 6.30
N GLY A 160 7.22 1.54 7.16
CA GLY A 160 6.63 2.15 8.37
C GLY A 160 6.81 1.26 9.60
N SER A 161 6.03 1.52 10.65
CA SER A 161 6.07 0.71 11.87
C SER A 161 4.77 0.83 12.65
N ALA A 162 4.13 -0.30 12.93
CA ALA A 162 2.91 -0.35 13.74
C ALA A 162 3.11 0.08 15.21
N THR A 163 4.35 0.24 15.66
CA THR A 163 4.69 0.63 17.05
C THR A 163 5.21 2.05 17.17
N GLN A 164 5.28 2.80 16.07
CA GLN A 164 5.80 4.17 16.10
C GLN A 164 4.77 5.12 16.71
N THR A 165 5.15 5.76 17.81
CA THR A 165 4.28 6.72 18.53
C THR A 165 4.70 8.17 18.30
N ASP A 166 5.93 8.42 17.85
CA ASP A 166 6.48 9.76 17.65
C ASP A 166 6.46 10.14 16.16
N PRO A 167 5.60 11.09 15.75
CA PRO A 167 5.51 11.51 14.35
C PRO A 167 6.81 12.14 13.84
N ASN A 168 7.68 12.65 14.71
CA ASN A 168 8.97 13.23 14.29
C ASN A 168 9.98 12.17 13.84
N LYS A 169 9.73 10.90 14.15
CA LYS A 169 10.55 9.77 13.68
C LYS A 169 10.08 9.20 12.35
N VAL A 170 8.96 9.69 11.82
CA VAL A 170 8.45 9.30 10.52
C VAL A 170 8.89 10.32 9.49
N THR A 171 9.54 9.85 8.42
CA THR A 171 9.84 10.70 7.28
C THR A 171 8.55 11.04 6.55
N LYS A 172 8.07 12.28 6.72
CA LYS A 172 6.83 12.80 6.10
C LYS A 172 6.73 12.55 4.61
N THR A 173 7.85 12.52 3.90
CA THR A 173 7.88 12.28 2.45
C THR A 173 7.69 10.82 2.06
N ASN A 174 7.59 9.92 3.05
CA ASN A 174 7.36 8.48 2.85
C ASN A 174 5.97 8.09 3.34
N ILE A 175 5.55 8.61 4.49
CA ILE A 175 4.24 8.32 5.08
C ILE A 175 3.58 9.63 5.44
N CYS A 176 2.39 9.84 4.90
CA CYS A 176 1.68 11.10 5.08
C CYS A 176 0.17 10.96 4.91
N HIS A 177 -0.53 12.01 5.36
CA HIS A 177 -1.96 12.15 5.28
C HIS A 177 -2.34 13.54 4.77
N ARG A 178 -3.39 13.61 3.94
CA ARG A 178 -3.98 14.86 3.45
C ARG A 178 -5.46 14.92 3.77
N CYS A 179 -5.90 16.07 4.30
CA CYS A 179 -7.31 16.40 4.38
C CYS A 179 -7.85 16.75 2.99
N TRP A 180 -8.90 16.06 2.56
CA TRP A 180 -9.64 16.40 1.34
C TRP A 180 -11.00 16.96 1.72
N THR A 181 -11.31 18.17 1.27
CA THR A 181 -12.55 18.87 1.60
C THR A 181 -13.72 18.54 0.67
N SER A 182 -13.51 17.62 -0.29
CA SER A 182 -14.53 17.11 -1.21
C SER A 182 -14.71 15.61 -1.04
N THR A 183 -15.90 15.11 -1.35
CA THR A 183 -16.19 13.67 -1.55
C THR A 183 -16.00 13.22 -2.99
N SER A 184 -15.77 14.17 -3.91
CA SER A 184 -15.51 13.86 -5.31
C SER A 184 -14.01 13.83 -5.52
N GLU A 185 -13.55 12.76 -6.16
CA GLU A 185 -12.15 12.57 -6.50
C GLU A 185 -11.70 13.37 -7.73
N ASP A 186 -12.67 13.87 -8.52
CA ASP A 186 -12.41 14.77 -9.65
C ASP A 186 -11.88 16.13 -9.18
N ASN A 187 -12.28 16.54 -7.97
CA ASN A 187 -11.79 17.76 -7.33
C ASN A 187 -10.47 17.48 -6.63
N PHE A 188 -9.41 17.36 -7.42
CA PHE A 188 -8.07 17.09 -6.91
C PHE A 188 -7.61 18.16 -5.91
N ILE A 189 -7.30 17.76 -4.68
CA ILE A 189 -6.87 18.66 -3.60
C ILE A 189 -5.34 18.62 -3.44
N GLY A 190 -4.71 19.75 -3.77
CA GLY A 190 -3.26 19.95 -3.63
C GLY A 190 -2.46 19.43 -4.82
N GLY A 191 -1.20 19.03 -4.58
CA GLY A 191 -0.29 18.48 -5.58
C GLY A 191 0.03 16.99 -5.35
N ALA A 192 1.25 16.58 -5.74
CA ALA A 192 1.80 15.27 -5.44
C ALA A 192 1.61 14.90 -3.95
N PRO A 193 1.45 13.61 -3.61
CA PRO A 193 1.35 13.21 -2.22
C PRO A 193 2.68 13.39 -1.48
N CYS A 194 2.56 13.54 -0.17
CA CYS A 194 3.63 13.75 0.78
C CYS A 194 4.44 15.04 0.54
N THR A 195 3.77 16.07 0.04
CA THR A 195 4.28 17.43 -0.16
C THR A 195 3.45 18.44 0.61
N ASP A 196 3.93 19.69 0.66
CA ASP A 196 3.14 20.85 1.08
C ASP A 196 2.44 20.64 2.45
N SER A 197 1.11 20.73 2.45
CA SER A 197 0.22 20.64 3.61
C SER A 197 0.02 19.23 4.16
N ASP A 198 0.69 18.21 3.61
CA ASP A 198 0.60 16.86 4.16
C ASP A 198 1.27 16.76 5.52
N THR A 199 0.69 15.90 6.37
CA THR A 199 1.12 15.67 7.75
C THR A 199 1.39 14.19 8.01
N VAL A 200 2.29 13.89 8.95
CA VAL A 200 2.43 12.51 9.46
C VAL A 200 1.20 12.14 10.26
N ASP A 201 0.71 13.04 11.12
CA ASP A 201 -0.52 12.83 11.87
C ASP A 201 -1.75 12.81 10.96
N ILE A 202 -2.79 12.08 11.39
CA ILE A 202 -4.07 12.01 10.70
C ILE A 202 -4.80 13.36 10.86
N PRO A 203 -5.25 14.02 9.78
CA PRO A 203 -5.97 15.28 9.87
C PRO A 203 -7.27 15.17 10.68
N THR A 204 -7.53 16.18 11.51
CA THR A 204 -8.69 16.24 12.42
C THR A 204 -9.67 17.37 12.09
N ASP A 205 -9.41 18.10 11.01
CA ASP A 205 -10.27 19.21 10.59
C ASP A 205 -11.66 18.69 10.18
N LYS A 206 -12.73 19.26 10.75
CA LYS A 206 -14.12 18.87 10.44
C LYS A 206 -14.54 19.21 9.01
N THR A 207 -13.78 20.06 8.31
CA THR A 207 -13.97 20.33 6.90
C THR A 207 -13.52 19.17 6.01
N CYS A 208 -12.67 18.26 6.52
CA CYS A 208 -12.31 17.05 5.79
C CYS A 208 -13.57 16.22 5.50
N LYS A 209 -13.67 15.72 4.28
CA LYS A 209 -14.67 14.75 3.81
C LYS A 209 -14.02 13.43 3.51
N MET A 210 -12.77 13.46 3.06
CA MET A 210 -11.90 12.29 2.96
C MET A 210 -10.54 12.58 3.60
N ILE A 211 -9.86 11.52 4.01
CA ILE A 211 -8.46 11.54 4.39
C ILE A 211 -7.70 10.67 3.40
N ARG A 212 -6.81 11.29 2.65
CA ARG A 212 -5.89 10.55 1.80
C ARG A 212 -4.70 10.11 2.64
N GLN A 213 -4.41 8.83 2.67
CA GLN A 213 -3.20 8.26 3.25
C GLN A 213 -2.28 7.82 2.13
N THR A 214 -0.99 8.12 2.27
CA THR A 214 0.04 7.65 1.35
C THR A 214 1.15 6.94 2.11
N ILE A 215 1.55 5.77 1.62
CA ILE A 215 2.70 5.00 2.10
C ILE A 215 3.60 4.70 0.91
N ILE A 216 4.82 5.21 0.95
CA ILE A 216 5.86 5.01 -0.06
C ILE A 216 6.88 4.03 0.50
N PHE A 217 7.22 3.01 -0.29
CA PHE A 217 8.17 1.99 0.10
C PHE A 217 9.62 2.34 -0.29
N PRO A 218 10.61 1.71 0.35
CA PRO A 218 12.00 1.73 -0.07
C PRO A 218 12.18 1.40 -1.57
N THR A 219 13.20 2.00 -2.21
CA THR A 219 13.43 1.93 -3.65
C THR A 219 14.80 1.35 -4.02
N CYS A 220 15.56 0.90 -3.03
CA CYS A 220 16.90 0.35 -3.20
C CYS A 220 16.99 -0.99 -2.50
N TRP A 221 17.60 -1.97 -3.16
CA TRP A 221 17.73 -3.35 -2.69
C TRP A 221 19.22 -3.73 -2.60
N ASP A 222 19.57 -4.57 -1.61
CA ASP A 222 20.93 -5.09 -1.41
C ASP A 222 21.43 -6.00 -2.54
N GLY A 223 20.54 -6.39 -3.46
CA GLY A 223 20.85 -7.23 -4.62
C GLY A 223 20.93 -8.73 -4.31
N THR A 224 20.71 -9.12 -3.05
CA THR A 224 20.95 -10.48 -2.55
C THR A 224 19.73 -11.06 -1.85
N ASN A 225 19.17 -10.38 -0.84
CA ASN A 225 18.17 -10.95 0.05
C ASN A 225 16.76 -10.59 -0.40
N LEU A 226 15.90 -11.57 -0.70
CA LEU A 226 14.50 -11.30 -1.07
C LEU A 226 13.64 -10.86 0.11
N ASP A 227 14.11 -11.12 1.32
CA ASP A 227 13.51 -10.71 2.57
C ASP A 227 14.60 -10.65 3.66
N SER A 228 14.34 -9.94 4.74
CA SER A 228 15.17 -9.92 5.95
C SER A 228 14.32 -10.23 7.18
N PRO A 229 14.89 -10.65 8.32
CA PRO A 229 14.09 -10.99 9.51
C PRO A 229 13.18 -9.86 10.03
N ASP A 230 13.50 -8.61 9.70
CA ASP A 230 12.73 -7.41 10.03
C ASP A 230 11.92 -6.85 8.85
N HIS A 231 11.94 -7.55 7.71
CA HIS A 231 11.33 -7.20 6.42
C HIS A 231 11.74 -5.83 5.86
N GLN A 232 12.85 -5.26 6.37
CA GLN A 232 13.25 -3.89 6.10
C GLN A 232 14.75 -3.74 5.82
N SER A 233 15.64 -4.44 6.54
CA SER A 233 17.09 -4.24 6.43
C SER A 233 17.72 -4.64 5.09
N HIS A 234 17.03 -5.41 4.26
CA HIS A 234 17.46 -5.75 2.89
C HIS A 234 17.08 -4.67 1.84
N VAL A 235 16.32 -3.65 2.24
CA VAL A 235 15.94 -2.52 1.41
C VAL A 235 16.28 -1.18 2.06
N ALA A 236 16.43 -0.14 1.24
CA ALA A 236 16.68 1.22 1.71
C ALA A 236 15.93 2.24 0.86
N TYR A 237 15.57 3.37 1.48
CA TYR A 237 15.11 4.53 0.74
C TYR A 237 16.29 5.15 -0.04
N SER A 238 16.11 5.42 -1.32
CA SER A 238 17.07 6.19 -2.13
C SER A 238 17.20 7.63 -1.66
N ALA A 239 18.26 8.32 -2.07
CA ALA A 239 18.29 9.78 -2.02
C ALA A 239 17.13 10.36 -2.84
N GLY A 240 16.48 11.40 -2.31
CA GLY A 240 15.24 11.97 -2.87
C GLY A 240 14.05 11.74 -1.94
N SER A 241 12.91 12.31 -2.32
CA SER A 241 11.70 12.30 -1.48
C SER A 241 10.44 12.26 -2.34
N GLY A 242 9.37 11.66 -1.78
CA GLY A 242 8.04 11.67 -2.37
C GLY A 242 7.82 10.62 -3.46
N ALA A 243 6.66 10.75 -4.11
CA ALA A 243 6.16 9.84 -5.14
C ALA A 243 6.74 10.16 -6.54
N ASN A 244 8.03 9.89 -6.73
CA ASN A 244 8.77 10.21 -7.96
C ASN A 244 9.67 9.08 -8.46
N GLY A 245 9.53 7.86 -7.93
CA GLY A 245 10.37 6.72 -8.28
C GLY A 245 11.74 6.70 -7.59
N GLY A 246 12.05 7.69 -6.75
CA GLY A 246 13.30 7.78 -6.00
C GLY A 246 14.52 8.20 -6.85
N GLY A 247 15.65 8.40 -6.19
CA GLY A 247 16.90 8.88 -6.79
C GLY A 247 18.04 7.87 -6.69
N ALA A 248 19.20 8.33 -6.21
CA ALA A 248 20.41 7.51 -6.14
C ALA A 248 20.36 6.55 -4.94
N CYS A 249 20.74 5.29 -5.17
CA CYS A 249 20.78 4.30 -4.11
C CYS A 249 22.08 4.37 -3.29
N PRO A 250 22.04 4.06 -1.98
CA PRO A 250 23.24 3.94 -1.17
C PRO A 250 24.06 2.74 -1.64
N SER A 251 25.37 2.76 -1.40
CA SER A 251 26.28 1.68 -1.80
C SER A 251 25.97 0.33 -1.14
N THR A 252 25.29 0.33 0.01
CA THR A 252 24.81 -0.88 0.69
C THR A 252 23.61 -1.52 0.00
N HIS A 253 22.86 -0.76 -0.82
CA HIS A 253 21.66 -1.22 -1.52
C HIS A 253 21.69 -0.82 -2.99
N PRO A 254 22.64 -1.33 -3.80
CA PRO A 254 22.97 -0.74 -5.09
C PRO A 254 21.92 -1.00 -6.19
N VAL A 255 20.96 -1.91 -5.97
CA VAL A 255 19.97 -2.29 -6.99
C VAL A 255 18.75 -1.40 -6.87
N LYS A 256 18.44 -0.64 -7.91
CA LYS A 256 17.26 0.24 -7.93
C LYS A 256 15.99 -0.55 -8.24
N LEU A 257 14.98 -0.41 -7.40
CA LEU A 257 13.65 -1.01 -7.56
C LEU A 257 12.65 0.03 -8.10
N PRO A 258 11.56 -0.38 -8.78
CA PRO A 258 10.43 0.51 -8.97
C PRO A 258 9.82 0.88 -7.61
N GLN A 259 9.48 2.16 -7.41
CA GLN A 259 8.87 2.63 -6.18
C GLN A 259 7.44 2.13 -6.08
N ILE A 260 7.14 1.40 -5.02
CA ILE A 260 5.76 1.10 -4.64
C ILE A 260 5.22 2.25 -3.81
N MET A 261 4.04 2.72 -4.15
CA MET A 261 3.27 3.64 -3.34
C MET A 261 1.84 3.12 -3.19
N TYR A 262 1.35 3.13 -1.96
CA TYR A 262 -0.06 2.94 -1.65
C TYR A 262 -0.72 4.31 -1.49
N GLU A 263 -1.89 4.47 -2.09
CA GLU A 263 -2.76 5.62 -1.88
C GLU A 263 -4.13 5.11 -1.45
N LEU A 264 -4.56 5.49 -0.25
CA LEU A 264 -5.82 5.08 0.36
C LEU A 264 -6.69 6.31 0.58
N MET A 265 -7.98 6.19 0.27
CA MET A 265 -8.97 7.24 0.49
C MET A 265 -9.96 6.80 1.56
N TRP A 266 -9.85 7.39 2.76
CA TRP A 266 -10.74 7.14 3.88
C TRP A 266 -11.89 8.13 3.86
N ASN A 267 -13.13 7.65 3.73
CA ASN A 267 -14.32 8.52 3.75
C ASN A 267 -14.74 8.79 5.20
N VAL A 268 -14.55 10.04 5.63
CA VAL A 268 -14.82 10.50 7.00
C VAL A 268 -16.09 11.34 7.12
N THR A 269 -16.89 11.45 6.05
CA THR A 269 -18.07 12.31 6.02
C THR A 269 -19.07 12.01 7.13
N GLU A 270 -19.28 10.73 7.44
CA GLU A 270 -20.21 10.29 8.49
C GLU A 270 -19.84 10.84 9.88
N PHE A 271 -18.55 11.00 10.15
CA PHE A 271 -18.04 11.34 11.48
C PHE A 271 -17.89 12.85 11.70
N THR A 272 -17.66 13.62 10.64
CA THR A 272 -17.28 15.04 10.75
C THR A 272 -18.34 15.94 11.40
N ASN A 273 -19.61 15.54 11.32
CA ASN A 273 -20.74 16.22 11.97
C ASN A 273 -21.32 15.42 13.15
N ASP A 274 -20.67 14.34 13.56
CA ASP A 274 -21.13 13.52 14.68
C ASP A 274 -21.06 14.34 15.98
N ALA A 275 -22.12 14.27 16.80
CA ALA A 275 -22.19 14.96 18.09
C ALA A 275 -21.10 14.47 19.07
N THR A 276 -20.53 13.30 18.81
CA THR A 276 -19.47 12.66 19.56
C THR A 276 -18.07 12.94 19.02
N PHE A 277 -17.92 13.84 18.05
CA PHE A 277 -16.61 14.30 17.60
C PHE A 277 -15.91 15.09 18.71
N PRO A 278 -14.66 14.75 19.09
CA PRO A 278 -13.98 15.40 20.20
C PRO A 278 -13.87 16.91 20.06
N THR A 279 -14.14 17.63 21.15
CA THR A 279 -14.00 19.09 21.25
C THR A 279 -12.76 19.51 22.06
N ASP A 280 -12.06 18.54 22.66
CA ASP A 280 -10.87 18.75 23.50
C ASP A 280 -9.56 18.79 22.69
N GLY A 281 -9.65 18.65 21.36
CA GLY A 281 -8.50 18.64 20.45
C GLY A 281 -7.87 17.26 20.27
N SER A 282 -8.40 16.20 20.89
CA SER A 282 -7.94 14.84 20.63
C SER A 282 -8.27 14.41 19.19
N ASN A 283 -7.40 13.57 18.61
CA ASN A 283 -7.63 13.00 17.28
C ASN A 283 -8.61 11.82 17.40
N PRO A 284 -9.80 11.89 16.76
CA PRO A 284 -10.73 10.78 16.80
C PRO A 284 -10.32 9.64 15.87
N TYR A 285 -9.39 9.86 14.94
CA TYR A 285 -8.96 8.84 14.00
C TYR A 285 -7.71 8.12 14.52
N VAL A 286 -7.82 6.80 14.61
CA VAL A 286 -6.73 5.92 15.03
C VAL A 286 -6.69 4.73 14.09
N TYR A 287 -5.51 4.12 13.93
CA TYR A 287 -5.39 2.82 13.29
C TYR A 287 -5.73 1.69 14.27
N SER A 288 -5.92 0.48 13.74
CA SER A 288 -6.41 -0.71 14.45
C SER A 288 -5.54 -1.18 15.62
N MET A 289 -4.31 -0.68 15.76
CA MET A 289 -3.44 -0.83 16.93
C MET A 289 -3.60 0.30 17.97
N ASN A 290 -4.69 1.07 17.89
CA ASN A 290 -5.01 2.23 18.74
C ASN A 290 -3.90 3.29 18.77
N MET A 291 -3.30 3.57 17.60
CA MET A 291 -2.26 4.58 17.43
C MET A 291 -2.62 5.57 16.31
N GLY A 292 -1.98 6.74 16.33
CA GLY A 292 -2.20 7.80 15.34
C GLY A 292 -1.43 7.59 14.04
N GLY A 293 -1.30 8.68 13.27
CA GLY A 293 -0.72 8.65 11.92
C GLY A 293 0.72 8.14 11.83
N SER A 294 1.50 8.29 12.90
CA SER A 294 2.87 7.83 12.99
C SER A 294 3.02 6.31 12.91
N ALA A 295 1.98 5.55 13.25
CA ALA A 295 1.95 4.09 13.20
C ALA A 295 1.49 3.51 11.84
N ALA A 296 1.17 4.38 10.87
CA ALA A 296 0.84 3.95 9.51
C ALA A 296 1.99 3.13 8.94
N HIS A 297 1.63 2.02 8.29
CA HIS A 297 2.55 1.12 7.64
C HIS A 297 1.83 0.37 6.52
N GLY A 298 2.63 -0.22 5.64
CA GLY A 298 2.15 -1.11 4.60
C GLY A 298 3.09 -2.28 4.41
N ASP A 299 2.50 -3.38 3.97
CA ASP A 299 3.15 -4.66 3.83
C ASP A 299 2.94 -5.20 2.42
N TYR A 300 4.00 -5.75 1.86
CA TYR A 300 4.04 -6.16 0.47
C TYR A 300 4.65 -7.52 0.29
N LEU A 301 3.94 -8.37 -0.46
CA LEU A 301 4.41 -9.66 -0.96
C LEU A 301 4.33 -9.65 -2.48
N PHE A 302 5.48 -9.79 -3.16
CA PHE A 302 5.55 -9.75 -4.62
C PHE A 302 4.98 -10.99 -5.28
N GLY A 303 4.00 -10.81 -6.17
CA GLY A 303 3.32 -11.91 -6.87
C GLY A 303 3.03 -11.65 -8.35
N TRP A 304 3.73 -10.73 -9.02
CA TRP A 304 3.58 -10.59 -10.48
C TRP A 304 4.06 -11.85 -11.21
N GLY A 305 3.31 -12.25 -12.23
CA GLY A 305 3.62 -13.45 -13.01
C GLY A 305 4.86 -13.31 -13.89
N GLY A 306 5.81 -14.25 -13.80
CA GLY A 306 6.98 -14.30 -14.68
C GLY A 306 7.83 -13.02 -14.66
N ASP A 307 8.16 -12.50 -15.84
CA ASP A 307 8.91 -11.26 -16.03
C ASP A 307 8.01 -10.06 -16.41
N THR A 308 6.69 -10.17 -16.23
CA THR A 308 5.71 -9.17 -16.67
C THR A 308 5.96 -7.78 -16.08
N LEU A 309 6.22 -7.68 -14.77
CA LEU A 309 6.53 -6.39 -14.15
C LEU A 309 7.84 -5.80 -14.70
N GLN A 310 8.89 -6.61 -14.91
CA GLN A 310 10.14 -6.11 -15.50
C GLN A 310 9.88 -5.59 -16.92
N LYS A 311 9.16 -6.35 -17.75
CA LYS A 311 8.77 -5.89 -19.08
C LYS A 311 7.93 -4.62 -19.02
N ALA A 312 7.06 -4.46 -18.03
CA ALA A 312 6.28 -3.25 -17.87
C ALA A 312 7.16 -2.03 -17.58
N MET A 313 8.16 -2.18 -16.71
CA MET A 313 9.13 -1.12 -16.42
C MET A 313 10.02 -0.81 -17.63
N ASP A 314 10.43 -1.82 -18.39
CA ASP A 314 11.30 -1.67 -19.57
C ASP A 314 10.57 -1.07 -20.79
N ASN A 315 9.24 -1.28 -20.88
CA ASN A 315 8.42 -0.85 -22.02
C ASN A 315 7.55 0.38 -21.71
N SER A 316 7.85 1.10 -20.62
CA SER A 316 7.15 2.35 -20.28
C SER A 316 5.62 2.19 -20.20
N CYS A 317 5.15 1.04 -19.73
CA CYS A 317 3.72 0.84 -19.51
C CYS A 317 3.21 1.86 -18.49
N ASN A 318 1.99 2.38 -18.70
CA ASN A 318 1.52 3.55 -17.98
C ASN A 318 0.05 3.43 -17.57
N LEU A 319 -0.24 3.90 -16.36
CA LEU A 319 -1.57 3.92 -15.74
C LEU A 319 -2.24 2.54 -15.75
N ASN A 320 -3.57 2.52 -15.61
CA ASN A 320 -4.38 1.32 -15.59
C ASN A 320 -4.86 0.95 -17.00
N THR A 321 -3.93 0.56 -17.88
CA THR A 321 -4.25 0.20 -19.26
C THR A 321 -3.48 -1.03 -19.71
N ASP A 322 -4.06 -1.79 -20.65
CA ASP A 322 -3.37 -2.92 -21.30
C ASP A 322 -2.03 -2.46 -21.88
N CYS A 323 -1.00 -3.28 -21.69
CA CYS A 323 0.30 -3.05 -22.28
C CYS A 323 0.82 -4.34 -22.91
N ALA A 324 0.51 -4.51 -24.20
CA ALA A 324 0.83 -5.72 -24.96
C ALA A 324 2.34 -6.04 -24.96
N ALA A 325 3.21 -5.02 -24.93
CA ALA A 325 4.66 -5.20 -24.86
C ALA A 325 5.14 -5.89 -23.58
N ALA A 326 4.37 -5.76 -22.49
CA ALA A 326 4.62 -6.44 -21.22
C ALA A 326 3.71 -7.64 -20.96
N GLY A 327 2.70 -7.86 -21.81
CA GLY A 327 1.69 -8.90 -21.62
C GLY A 327 0.79 -8.67 -20.42
N ILE A 328 0.58 -7.42 -20.01
CA ILE A 328 -0.31 -7.06 -18.90
C ILE A 328 -1.68 -6.63 -19.42
N HIS A 329 -2.74 -7.05 -18.74
CA HIS A 329 -4.11 -6.82 -19.14
C HIS A 329 -4.93 -6.27 -17.97
N ALA A 330 -5.58 -5.14 -18.17
CA ALA A 330 -6.53 -4.57 -17.24
C ALA A 330 -7.87 -5.32 -17.33
N GLN A 331 -8.38 -5.76 -16.19
CA GLN A 331 -9.70 -6.39 -16.09
C GLN A 331 -10.78 -5.36 -15.76
N ALA A 332 -12.02 -5.68 -16.14
CA ALA A 332 -13.15 -4.80 -15.85
C ALA A 332 -13.38 -4.67 -14.33
N PRO A 333 -13.90 -3.53 -13.83
CA PRO A 333 -14.21 -3.33 -12.41
C PRO A 333 -15.00 -4.45 -11.76
N ALA A 334 -16.00 -5.00 -12.46
CA ALA A 334 -16.79 -6.10 -11.95
C ALA A 334 -15.96 -7.37 -11.67
N GLU A 335 -14.88 -7.63 -12.41
CA GLU A 335 -14.03 -8.82 -12.22
C GLU A 335 -13.17 -8.69 -10.95
N TYR A 336 -12.41 -7.59 -10.81
CA TYR A 336 -11.54 -7.43 -9.64
C TYR A 336 -12.32 -7.09 -8.36
N ASN A 337 -13.46 -6.41 -8.46
CA ASN A 337 -14.33 -6.16 -7.31
C ASN A 337 -15.01 -7.43 -6.77
N ALA A 338 -15.14 -8.47 -7.60
CA ALA A 338 -15.70 -9.75 -7.20
C ALA A 338 -14.68 -10.70 -6.56
N CYS A 339 -13.37 -10.38 -6.65
CA CYS A 339 -12.33 -11.18 -6.03
C CYS A 339 -12.23 -10.86 -4.53
N THR A 340 -12.95 -11.64 -3.73
CA THR A 340 -12.97 -11.55 -2.27
C THR A 340 -12.68 -12.92 -1.66
N ILE A 341 -12.20 -12.95 -0.41
CA ILE A 341 -12.12 -14.18 0.39
C ILE A 341 -12.86 -14.00 1.72
N GLU A 342 -13.17 -15.11 2.38
CA GLU A 342 -13.67 -15.08 3.75
C GLU A 342 -12.53 -14.78 4.73
N GLN A 343 -12.89 -14.20 5.88
CA GLN A 343 -11.93 -14.02 6.98
C GLN A 343 -11.39 -15.36 7.45
N GLN A 344 -10.07 -15.44 7.59
CA GLN A 344 -9.35 -16.54 8.20
C GLN A 344 -9.29 -16.41 9.72
N ALA A 345 -9.46 -15.21 10.28
CA ALA A 345 -9.74 -15.00 11.69
C ALA A 345 -11.14 -14.37 11.86
N PRO A 346 -12.22 -15.17 11.78
CA PRO A 346 -13.60 -14.66 11.73
C PRO A 346 -13.92 -13.75 12.92
N GLU A 347 -14.30 -12.50 12.61
CA GLU A 347 -14.55 -11.45 13.59
C GLU A 347 -15.41 -10.34 12.94
N ASP A 348 -16.53 -9.99 13.57
CA ASP A 348 -17.41 -8.96 13.05
C ASP A 348 -16.89 -7.56 13.43
N VAL A 349 -16.10 -6.99 12.52
CA VAL A 349 -15.37 -5.72 12.69
C VAL A 349 -16.11 -4.48 12.16
N ASP A 350 -17.35 -4.65 11.69
CA ASP A 350 -18.15 -3.56 11.09
C ASP A 350 -19.13 -2.90 12.07
N GLY A 351 -19.65 -1.73 11.74
CA GLY A 351 -20.51 -0.99 12.67
C GLY A 351 -19.77 -0.48 13.91
N TRP A 352 -20.52 -0.25 15.01
CA TRP A 352 -19.95 0.27 16.25
C TRP A 352 -19.42 -0.85 17.13
N LEU A 353 -18.18 -0.70 17.59
CA LEU A 353 -17.46 -1.61 18.46
C LEU A 353 -17.24 -0.97 19.83
N ALA A 354 -17.38 -1.75 20.90
CA ALA A 354 -17.14 -1.32 22.27
C ALA A 354 -15.63 -1.13 22.56
N ALA A 355 -14.78 -1.84 21.81
CA ALA A 355 -13.32 -1.74 21.87
C ALA A 355 -12.70 -2.09 20.51
N LEU A 356 -11.46 -1.66 20.27
CA LEU A 356 -10.70 -2.09 19.10
C LEU A 356 -10.29 -3.57 19.25
N PRO A 357 -10.27 -4.34 18.14
CA PRO A 357 -9.91 -5.76 18.15
C PRO A 357 -8.39 -5.95 18.32
N MET A 358 -7.88 -5.72 19.54
CA MET A 358 -6.45 -5.78 19.90
C MET A 358 -6.18 -6.89 20.95
N GLY A 359 -6.20 -8.15 20.52
CA GLY A 359 -5.96 -9.33 21.36
C GLY A 359 -7.24 -9.98 21.91
N GLU A 360 -8.31 -9.21 22.13
CA GLU A 360 -9.66 -9.75 22.34
C GLU A 360 -10.49 -9.63 21.07
N MET A 361 -11.46 -10.53 20.89
CA MET A 361 -12.40 -10.48 19.76
C MET A 361 -13.21 -9.17 19.77
N ALA A 362 -13.64 -8.70 18.61
CA ALA A 362 -14.46 -7.52 18.44
C ALA A 362 -15.78 -7.68 19.17
N ILE A 363 -16.15 -6.68 19.95
CA ILE A 363 -17.38 -6.63 20.72
C ILE A 363 -18.24 -5.52 20.16
N LYS A 364 -19.49 -5.80 19.78
CA LYS A 364 -20.45 -4.77 19.34
C LYS A 364 -20.82 -3.84 20.49
N ALA A 365 -20.92 -2.55 20.20
CA ALA A 365 -21.35 -1.53 21.14
C ALA A 365 -22.88 -1.43 21.27
#